data_AF-A0A957BR46-F1
#
_entry.id   AF-A0A957BR46-F1
#
_cell.length_a   1.000
_cell.length_b   1.000
_cell.length_c   1.000
_cell.angle_alpha   90.00
_cell.angle_beta   90.00
_cell.angle_gamma   90.00
#
_symmetry.space_group_name_H-M   'P 1'
#
loop_
_entity.id
_entity.type
_entity.pdbx_description
1 polymer ?
#
loop_
_entity_poly.entity_id
_entity_poly.type
_entity_poly.pdbx_seq_one_letter_code
_entity_poly.pdbx_strand_id
1 'polypeptide(L)'
;TRILTVLTQMVEEGGLGDDIDQVPAVGLAPEWMSEKALAIGTYCVASGAYVMFGGSSPISGMPDKVEDSDIVLRYISTGWEELYGGKMEFIEDPDEMIARTLAHIDKKRAELGLPEYDPQRFGRSGDARVRELEALPLAERQTALYGTPGK
;
A
#
# COMPACT_ATOMS: atom_id res chain seq x y z
N THR A 1 14.59 -4.56 -1.78
CA THR A 1 15.57 -3.49 -2.11
C THR A 1 15.20 -2.72 -3.36
N ARG A 2 14.92 -3.37 -4.51
CA ARG A 2 14.56 -2.66 -5.77
C ARG A 2 13.48 -1.58 -5.61
N ILE A 3 12.46 -1.82 -4.79
CA ILE A 3 11.40 -0.84 -4.51
C ILE A 3 11.98 0.46 -3.94
N LEU A 4 12.80 0.38 -2.90
CA LEU A 4 13.45 1.56 -2.32
C LEU A 4 14.42 2.22 -3.31
N THR A 5 15.14 1.44 -4.11
CA THR A 5 15.99 2.01 -5.16
C THR A 5 15.18 2.85 -6.14
N VAL A 6 14.01 2.37 -6.57
CA VAL A 6 13.12 3.12 -7.46
C VAL A 6 12.58 4.37 -6.76
N LEU A 7 12.15 4.28 -5.50
CA LEU A 7 11.68 5.44 -4.75
C LEU A 7 12.78 6.51 -4.60
N THR A 8 14.00 6.11 -4.26
CA THR A 8 15.15 7.03 -4.21
C THR A 8 15.41 7.67 -5.57
N GLN A 9 15.32 6.91 -6.67
CA GLN A 9 15.49 7.47 -8.02
C GLN A 9 14.37 8.45 -8.40
N MET A 10 13.13 8.22 -7.97
CA MET A 10 12.02 9.14 -8.20
C MET A 10 12.22 10.47 -7.46
N VAL A 11 12.74 10.42 -6.24
CA VAL A 11 13.11 11.60 -5.47
C VAL A 11 14.32 12.31 -6.09
N GLU A 12 15.35 11.56 -6.51
CA GLU A 12 16.57 12.11 -7.12
C GLU A 12 16.31 12.79 -8.46
N GLU A 13 15.46 12.20 -9.33
CA GLU A 13 15.03 12.83 -10.58
C GLU A 13 14.23 14.12 -10.30
N GLY A 14 13.56 14.18 -9.15
CA GLY A 14 12.76 15.31 -8.70
C GLY A 14 11.38 15.38 -9.36
N GLY A 15 10.62 16.41 -8.99
CA GLY A 15 9.25 16.63 -9.49
C GLY A 15 8.16 15.84 -8.76
N LEU A 16 8.52 14.96 -7.82
CA LEU A 16 7.58 14.21 -6.98
C LEU A 16 7.99 14.22 -5.50
N GLY A 17 8.31 15.43 -5.00
CA GLY A 17 8.80 15.64 -3.63
C GLY A 17 10.32 15.62 -3.51
N ASP A 18 10.80 15.97 -2.32
CA ASP A 18 12.21 16.06 -1.92
C ASP A 18 12.66 14.87 -1.05
N ASP A 19 11.72 14.03 -0.60
CA ASP A 19 11.98 12.81 0.19
C ASP A 19 10.91 11.73 -0.08
N ILE A 20 11.20 10.47 0.27
CA ILE A 20 10.37 9.30 -0.03
C ILE A 20 9.00 9.39 0.64
N ASP A 21 8.90 10.03 1.81
CA ASP A 21 7.63 10.19 2.54
C ASP A 21 6.62 11.10 1.82
N GLN A 22 7.07 11.90 0.86
CA GLN A 22 6.21 12.75 0.02
C GLN A 22 5.71 12.02 -1.22
N VAL A 23 6.35 10.91 -1.59
CA VAL A 23 5.95 10.10 -2.75
C VAL A 23 4.59 9.47 -2.47
N PRO A 24 3.59 9.60 -3.37
CA PRO A 24 2.26 9.03 -3.21
C PRO A 24 2.28 7.51 -3.43
N ALA A 25 2.85 6.77 -2.49
CA ALA A 25 3.03 5.33 -2.54
C ALA A 25 2.81 4.69 -1.15
N VAL A 26 2.37 3.44 -1.16
CA VAL A 26 2.22 2.63 0.06
C VAL A 26 2.78 1.23 -0.14
N GLY A 27 3.29 0.62 0.93
CA GLY A 27 3.66 -0.79 0.99
C GLY A 27 2.54 -1.61 1.61
N LEU A 28 2.16 -2.72 0.98
CA LEU A 28 1.10 -3.62 1.47
C LEU A 28 1.66 -5.03 1.71
N ALA A 29 1.43 -5.55 2.91
CA ALA A 29 1.72 -6.94 3.30
C ALA A 29 0.46 -7.59 3.93
N PRO A 30 -0.60 -7.83 3.13
CA PRO A 30 -1.91 -8.27 3.63
C PRO A 30 -1.87 -9.67 4.24
N GLU A 31 -1.00 -10.55 3.76
CA GLU A 31 -0.89 -11.94 4.22
C GLU A 31 0.53 -12.23 4.73
N TRP A 32 1.08 -11.30 5.53
CA TRP A 32 2.38 -11.50 6.15
C TRP A 32 2.34 -12.68 7.14
N MET A 33 3.48 -13.33 7.32
CA MET A 33 3.60 -14.49 8.21
C MET A 33 4.99 -14.58 8.85
N SER A 34 6.04 -14.26 8.08
CA SER A 34 7.41 -14.37 8.57
C SER A 34 7.92 -13.09 9.23
N GLU A 35 8.83 -13.23 10.18
CA GLU A 35 9.59 -12.11 10.79
C GLU A 35 10.33 -11.26 9.75
N LYS A 36 10.71 -11.87 8.63
CA LYS A 36 11.30 -11.14 7.50
C LYS A 36 10.36 -10.08 6.93
N ALA A 37 9.04 -10.31 6.94
CA ALA A 37 8.07 -9.34 6.47
C ALA A 37 8.02 -8.11 7.39
N LEU A 38 8.07 -8.32 8.71
CA LEU A 38 8.17 -7.23 9.67
C LEU A 38 9.48 -6.45 9.49
N ALA A 39 10.61 -7.14 9.33
CA ALA A 39 11.89 -6.48 9.04
C ALA A 39 11.85 -5.64 7.75
N ILE A 40 11.15 -6.13 6.72
CA ILE A 40 10.92 -5.39 5.46
C ILE A 40 10.07 -4.14 5.70
N GLY A 41 8.96 -4.27 6.42
CA GLY A 41 8.14 -3.13 6.79
C GLY A 41 8.95 -2.09 7.57
N THR A 42 9.70 -2.52 8.58
CA THR A 42 10.49 -1.62 9.42
C THR A 42 11.49 -0.80 8.62
N TYR A 43 12.28 -1.42 7.72
CA TYR A 43 13.25 -0.64 6.94
C TYR A 43 12.57 0.25 5.90
N CYS A 44 11.39 -0.13 5.37
CA CYS A 44 10.63 0.73 4.46
C CYS A 44 10.06 1.95 5.20
N VAL A 45 9.53 1.75 6.41
CA VAL A 45 9.01 2.84 7.26
C VAL A 45 10.10 3.78 7.69
N ALA A 46 11.26 3.26 8.11
CA ALA A 46 12.44 4.06 8.42
C ALA A 46 12.98 4.84 7.21
N SER A 47 12.60 4.44 5.99
CA SER A 47 12.92 5.14 4.74
C SER A 47 11.80 6.08 4.27
N GLY A 48 10.78 6.37 5.09
CA GLY A 48 9.70 7.29 4.77
C GLY A 48 8.42 6.67 4.20
N ALA A 49 8.38 5.35 3.95
CA ALA A 49 7.19 4.74 3.36
C ALA A 49 6.10 4.45 4.40
N TYR A 50 4.82 4.63 4.02
CA TYR A 50 3.70 4.06 4.75
C TYR A 50 3.54 2.58 4.41
N VAL A 51 3.54 1.71 5.43
CA VAL A 51 3.40 0.26 5.27
C VAL A 51 2.22 -0.28 6.09
N MET A 52 1.34 -1.02 5.43
CA MET A 52 0.20 -1.69 6.06
C MET A 52 0.39 -3.20 6.04
N PHE A 53 0.14 -3.82 7.19
CA PHE A 53 0.11 -5.25 7.39
C PHE A 53 -1.33 -5.72 7.60
N GLY A 54 -1.65 -6.90 7.07
CA GLY A 54 -2.95 -7.51 7.35
C GLY A 54 -3.02 -8.20 8.71
N GLY A 55 -4.23 -8.48 9.18
CA GLY A 55 -4.47 -9.24 10.41
C GLY A 55 -4.15 -8.47 11.70
N SER A 56 -4.00 -9.21 12.80
CA SER A 56 -3.79 -8.62 14.12
C SER A 56 -2.33 -8.21 14.35
N SER A 57 -2.14 -7.08 15.05
CA SER A 57 -0.80 -6.62 15.42
C SER A 57 -0.18 -7.57 16.46
N PRO A 58 1.07 -8.02 16.27
CA PRO A 58 1.78 -8.85 17.24
C PRO A 58 2.16 -8.09 18.53
N ILE A 59 2.01 -6.76 18.51
CA ILE A 59 2.32 -5.85 19.63
C ILE A 59 1.08 -5.08 20.08
N SER A 60 -0.12 -5.57 19.75
CA SER A 60 -1.37 -4.98 20.23
C SER A 60 -1.49 -5.10 21.76
N GLY A 61 -2.00 -4.02 22.36
CA GLY A 61 -2.28 -3.94 23.80
C GLY A 61 -3.73 -4.24 24.16
N MET A 62 -4.05 -4.11 25.45
CA MET A 62 -5.42 -4.10 25.97
C MET A 62 -5.68 -2.73 26.62
N PRO A 63 -5.82 -1.64 25.83
CA PRO A 63 -5.88 -0.28 26.36
C PRO A 63 -7.06 -0.08 27.33
N ASP A 64 -8.16 -0.82 27.15
CA ASP A 64 -9.32 -0.81 28.06
C ASP A 64 -9.05 -1.42 29.44
N LYS A 65 -7.96 -2.17 29.60
CA LYS A 65 -7.64 -2.94 30.82
C LYS A 65 -6.32 -2.55 31.45
N VAL A 66 -5.35 -2.15 30.64
CA VAL A 66 -3.98 -1.84 31.06
C VAL A 66 -3.58 -0.53 30.38
N GLU A 67 -3.41 0.51 31.19
CA GLU A 67 -2.91 1.81 30.76
C GLU A 67 -1.58 1.63 30.00
N ASP A 68 -1.42 2.36 28.90
CA ASP A 68 -0.24 2.35 28.02
C ASP A 68 0.15 1.00 27.42
N SER A 69 -0.72 -0.01 27.46
CA SER A 69 -0.44 -1.31 26.83
C SER A 69 -0.28 -1.25 25.31
N ASP A 70 -0.76 -0.18 24.67
CA ASP A 70 -0.66 0.11 23.24
C ASP A 70 0.39 1.19 22.91
N ILE A 71 1.23 1.61 23.87
CA ILE A 71 2.21 2.68 23.65
C ILE A 71 3.15 2.41 22.47
N VAL A 72 3.59 1.15 22.31
CA VAL A 72 4.47 0.75 21.20
C VAL A 72 3.69 0.76 19.89
N LEU A 73 2.45 0.26 19.88
CA LEU A 73 1.57 0.29 18.71
C LEU A 73 1.34 1.73 18.23
N ARG A 74 1.07 2.66 19.15
CA ARG A 74 0.95 4.10 18.84
C ARG A 74 2.25 4.68 18.34
N TYR A 75 3.39 4.32 18.93
CA TYR A 75 4.70 4.84 18.53
C TYR A 75 5.08 4.42 17.10
N ILE A 76 4.82 3.17 16.70
CA ILE A 76 5.14 2.71 15.33
C ILE A 76 4.23 3.30 14.25
N SER A 77 3.04 3.76 14.64
CA SER A 77 2.09 4.41 13.73
C SER A 77 2.32 5.93 13.70
N THR A 78 2.15 6.60 14.83
CA THR A 78 2.20 8.08 14.91
C THR A 78 3.61 8.61 15.16
N GLY A 79 4.35 8.01 16.10
CA GLY A 79 5.71 8.46 16.44
C GLY A 79 6.69 8.31 15.27
N TRP A 80 6.61 7.20 14.53
CA TRP A 80 7.42 7.01 13.33
C TRP A 80 7.03 7.93 12.18
N GLU A 81 5.75 8.26 12.03
CA GLU A 81 5.29 9.25 11.04
C GLU A 81 5.91 10.62 11.31
N GLU A 82 5.98 11.04 12.58
CA GLU A 82 6.60 12.30 12.98
C GLU A 82 8.13 12.31 12.80
N LEU A 83 8.80 11.18 13.03
CA LEU A 83 10.26 11.09 12.97
C LEU A 83 10.80 10.86 11.56
N TYR A 84 10.11 10.05 10.75
CA TYR A 84 10.60 9.55 9.47
C TYR A 84 9.65 9.86 8.30
N GLY A 85 8.44 10.36 8.55
CA GLY A 85 7.38 10.50 7.54
C GLY A 85 6.67 9.17 7.18
N GLY A 86 7.33 8.03 7.39
CA GLY A 86 6.77 6.70 7.22
C GLY A 86 6.07 6.18 8.47
N LYS A 87 5.11 5.26 8.30
CA LYS A 87 4.41 4.63 9.43
C LYS A 87 4.01 3.19 9.18
N MET A 88 3.76 2.46 10.27
CA MET A 88 3.33 1.07 10.23
C MET A 88 1.95 0.91 10.86
N GLU A 89 1.02 0.27 10.14
CA GLU A 89 -0.30 -0.09 10.67
C GLU A 89 -0.64 -1.56 10.41
N PHE A 90 -1.46 -2.13 11.28
CA PHE A 90 -2.02 -3.48 11.15
C PHE A 90 -3.53 -3.34 10.99
N ILE A 91 -4.07 -3.78 9.86
CA ILE A 91 -5.46 -3.60 9.47
C ILE A 91 -6.00 -4.97 9.07
N GLU A 92 -7.05 -5.43 9.74
CA GLU A 92 -7.61 -6.76 9.49
C GLU A 92 -8.48 -6.80 8.22
N ASP A 93 -9.24 -5.74 7.98
CA ASP A 93 -10.18 -5.65 6.86
C ASP A 93 -9.50 -5.21 5.55
N PRO A 94 -9.53 -6.04 4.48
CA PRO A 94 -8.97 -5.66 3.18
C PRO A 94 -9.63 -4.42 2.57
N ASP A 95 -10.93 -4.23 2.78
CA ASP A 95 -11.64 -3.06 2.23
C ASP A 95 -11.17 -1.77 2.90
N GLU A 96 -10.96 -1.80 4.22
CA GLU A 96 -10.32 -0.72 4.96
C GLU A 96 -8.89 -0.44 4.49
N MET A 97 -8.08 -1.49 4.23
CA MET A 97 -6.73 -1.31 3.68
C MET A 97 -6.75 -0.56 2.35
N ILE A 98 -7.69 -0.90 1.46
CA ILE A 98 -7.85 -0.23 0.17
C ILE A 98 -8.27 1.23 0.38
N ALA A 99 -9.26 1.48 1.24
CA ALA A 99 -9.73 2.83 1.54
C ALA A 99 -8.60 3.72 2.08
N ARG A 100 -7.81 3.22 3.04
CA ARG A 100 -6.65 3.94 3.61
C ARG A 100 -5.53 4.13 2.60
N THR A 101 -5.28 3.15 1.73
CA THR A 101 -4.32 3.25 0.64
C THR A 101 -4.66 4.42 -0.28
N LEU A 102 -5.90 4.45 -0.78
CA LEU A 102 -6.34 5.50 -1.71
C LEU A 102 -6.32 6.87 -1.01
N ALA A 103 -6.84 6.96 0.21
CA ALA A 103 -6.83 8.20 0.98
C ALA A 103 -5.41 8.75 1.21
N HIS A 104 -4.43 7.89 1.51
CA HIS A 104 -3.04 8.30 1.69
C HIS A 104 -2.43 8.80 0.37
N ILE A 105 -2.62 8.06 -0.72
CA ILE A 105 -2.14 8.44 -2.06
C ILE A 105 -2.74 9.78 -2.47
N ASP A 106 -4.05 9.97 -2.31
CA ASP A 106 -4.73 11.21 -2.67
C ASP A 106 -4.27 12.39 -1.81
N LYS A 107 -4.06 12.17 -0.50
CA LYS A 107 -3.46 13.17 0.39
C LYS A 107 -2.08 13.62 -0.11
N LYS A 108 -1.19 12.67 -0.40
CA LYS A 108 0.17 12.97 -0.88
C LYS A 108 0.17 13.65 -2.25
N ARG A 109 -0.72 13.21 -3.15
CA ARG A 109 -0.92 13.87 -4.46
C ARG A 109 -1.37 15.31 -4.31
N ALA A 110 -2.30 15.58 -3.40
CA ALA A 110 -2.76 16.94 -3.13
C ALA A 110 -1.66 17.82 -2.52
N GLU A 111 -0.86 17.28 -1.59
CA GLU A 111 0.31 17.96 -1.01
C GLU A 111 1.36 18.33 -2.09
N LEU A 112 1.51 17.50 -3.12
CA LEU A 112 2.35 17.75 -4.29
C LEU A 112 1.72 18.67 -5.35
N GLY A 113 0.49 19.14 -5.14
CA GLY A 113 -0.23 19.99 -6.11
C GLY A 113 -0.66 19.26 -7.38
N LEU A 114 -0.75 17.93 -7.36
CA LEU A 114 -1.21 17.14 -8.49
C LEU A 114 -2.73 17.25 -8.65
N PRO A 115 -3.26 17.20 -9.88
CA PRO A 115 -4.70 17.19 -10.10
C PRO A 115 -5.34 15.97 -9.44
N GLU A 116 -6.56 16.17 -8.93
CA GLU A 116 -7.40 15.09 -8.42
C GLU A 116 -7.59 14.01 -9.50
N TYR A 117 -7.63 12.76 -9.05
CA TYR A 117 -7.85 11.64 -9.94
C TYR A 117 -9.26 11.71 -10.52
N ASP A 118 -9.35 11.79 -11.85
CA ASP A 118 -10.61 11.73 -12.58
C ASP A 118 -10.58 10.49 -13.51
N PRO A 119 -11.41 9.47 -13.24
CA PRO A 119 -11.53 8.26 -14.07
C PRO A 119 -11.89 8.53 -15.53
N GLN A 120 -12.48 9.69 -15.83
CA GLN A 120 -12.93 10.08 -17.17
C GLN A 120 -11.89 10.92 -17.93
N ARG A 121 -10.91 11.49 -17.21
CA ARG A 121 -9.93 12.45 -17.76
C ARG A 121 -8.78 11.80 -18.51
N PHE A 122 -8.31 10.65 -18.04
CA PHE A 122 -7.24 9.87 -18.68
C PHE A 122 -7.87 8.62 -19.32
N GLY A 123 -7.41 8.26 -20.52
CA GLY A 123 -8.08 7.29 -21.41
C GLY A 123 -8.47 5.95 -20.76
N ARG A 124 -9.44 5.25 -21.37
CA ARG A 124 -9.98 3.96 -20.90
C ARG A 124 -8.84 3.05 -20.41
N SER A 125 -8.95 2.59 -19.15
CA SER A 125 -8.01 1.61 -18.59
C SER A 125 -7.79 0.45 -19.57
N GLY A 126 -6.54 -0.02 -19.67
CA GLY A 126 -6.19 -1.24 -20.43
C GLY A 126 -6.94 -2.49 -19.95
N ASP A 127 -7.58 -2.41 -18.77
CA ASP A 127 -8.41 -3.46 -18.18
C ASP A 127 -9.70 -3.73 -18.94
N ALA A 128 -10.03 -2.95 -19.99
CA ALA A 128 -11.17 -3.23 -20.86
C ALA A 128 -11.22 -4.70 -21.31
N ARG A 129 -10.05 -5.27 -21.64
CA ARG A 129 -9.93 -6.68 -22.01
C ARG A 129 -10.21 -7.63 -20.84
N VAL A 130 -9.77 -7.29 -19.64
CA VAL A 130 -10.00 -8.12 -18.44
C VAL A 130 -11.50 -8.13 -18.11
N ARG A 131 -12.17 -6.98 -18.18
CA ARG A 131 -13.62 -6.86 -17.96
C ARG A 131 -14.42 -7.64 -18.99
N GLU A 132 -14.01 -7.62 -20.26
CA GLU A 132 -14.61 -8.46 -21.31
C GLU A 132 -14.45 -9.95 -21.00
N LEU A 133 -13.27 -10.37 -20.54
CA LEU A 133 -13.00 -11.77 -20.17
C LEU A 133 -13.78 -12.21 -18.93
N GLU A 134 -13.93 -11.34 -17.93
CA GLU A 134 -14.70 -11.61 -16.72
C GLU A 134 -16.20 -11.78 -16.98
N ALA A 135 -16.72 -11.11 -18.01
CA ALA A 135 -18.11 -11.26 -18.44
C ALA A 135 -18.39 -12.59 -19.18
N LEU A 136 -17.36 -13.31 -19.61
CA LEU A 136 -17.51 -14.60 -20.30
C LEU A 136 -17.88 -15.73 -19.31
N PRO A 137 -18.70 -16.70 -19.73
CA PRO A 137 -18.86 -17.96 -19.01
C PRO A 137 -17.49 -18.62 -18.73
N LEU A 138 -17.36 -19.29 -17.58
CA LEU A 138 -16.07 -19.81 -17.08
C LEU A 138 -15.26 -20.61 -18.13
N ALA A 139 -15.93 -21.46 -18.92
CA ALA A 139 -15.30 -22.28 -19.95
C ALA A 139 -14.74 -21.44 -21.12
N GLU A 140 -15.47 -20.42 -21.54
CA GLU A 140 -15.04 -19.49 -22.61
C GLU A 140 -13.92 -18.57 -22.10
N ARG A 141 -14.03 -18.11 -20.85
CA ARG A 141 -12.99 -17.33 -20.18
C ARG A 141 -11.68 -18.10 -20.07
N GLN A 142 -11.72 -19.38 -19.67
CA GLN A 142 -10.54 -20.24 -19.58
C GLN A 142 -9.87 -20.43 -20.95
N THR A 143 -10.68 -20.65 -21.99
CA THR A 143 -10.17 -20.80 -23.37
C THR A 143 -9.54 -19.51 -23.87
N ALA A 144 -10.16 -18.36 -23.60
CA ALA A 144 -9.65 -17.06 -24.02
C ALA A 144 -8.39 -16.62 -23.25
N LEU A 145 -8.21 -17.06 -22.00
CA LEU A 145 -7.04 -16.75 -21.17
C LEU A 145 -5.84 -17.67 -21.45
N TYR A 146 -6.10 -18.98 -21.59
CA TYR A 146 -5.04 -20.00 -21.56
C TYR A 146 -4.91 -20.78 -22.87
N GLY A 147 -5.82 -20.56 -23.83
CA GLY A 147 -5.96 -21.41 -25.01
C GLY A 147 -6.54 -22.79 -24.67
N THR A 148 -6.98 -23.52 -25.68
CA THR A 148 -7.37 -24.92 -25.52
C THR A 148 -6.12 -25.75 -25.24
N PRO A 149 -6.09 -26.65 -24.24
CA PRO A 149 -5.05 -27.68 -24.19
C PRO A 149 -5.08 -28.40 -25.54
N GLY A 150 -3.96 -28.36 -26.26
CA GLY A 150 -3.84 -29.03 -27.55
C GLY A 150 -4.31 -30.48 -27.42
N LYS A 151 -5.14 -30.91 -28.38
CA LYS A 151 -5.58 -32.30 -28.51
C LYS A 151 -4.42 -33.27 -28.56
#